data_AF-A0A0C2GV22-F1
#
_entry.id   AF-A0A0C2GV22-F1
#
_cell.length_a   1.000
_cell.length_b   1.000
_cell.length_c   1.000
_cell.angle_alpha   90.00
_cell.angle_beta   90.00
_cell.angle_gamma   90.00
#
_symmetry.space_group_name_H-M   'P 1'
#
loop_
_entity.id
_entity.type
_entity.pdbx_description
1 polymer ?
#
loop_
_entity_poly.entity_id
_entity_poly.type
_entity_poly.pdbx_seq_one_letter_code
_entity_poly.pdbx_strand_id
1 'polypeptide(L)'
;MQPIRLPKFELPKFNGKLESFSEFWDVFSTAVHNNNTVPDTLKFLHLKNCLQGDAELLIRGLGMTEDSYNNAINLLHQRYHRPNFTRNALVNKLKDIRPPSESAKSQRNTFSMVSAIMIQLDKLEDNSESTVMMQLIRDKFPEYTRMKLAKRQHKL
;
A
#
# COMPACT_ATOMS: atom_id res chain seq x y z
N MET A 1 -22.20 -26.65 -25.63
CA MET A 1 -21.52 -26.20 -24.40
C MET A 1 -22.33 -25.04 -23.82
N GLN A 2 -22.75 -25.11 -22.56
CA GLN A 2 -23.38 -23.95 -21.92
C GLN A 2 -22.29 -22.94 -21.54
N PRO A 3 -22.47 -21.64 -21.85
CA PRO A 3 -21.51 -20.62 -21.48
C PRO A 3 -21.46 -20.47 -19.97
N ILE A 4 -20.26 -20.54 -19.40
CA ILE A 4 -20.00 -20.25 -17.99
C ILE A 4 -20.38 -18.78 -17.76
N ARG A 5 -21.43 -18.54 -16.96
CA ARG A 5 -21.80 -17.19 -16.52
C ARG A 5 -20.94 -16.83 -15.32
N LEU A 6 -19.97 -15.95 -15.54
CA LEU A 6 -19.18 -15.38 -14.44
C LEU A 6 -20.09 -14.48 -13.58
N PRO A 7 -19.94 -14.49 -12.24
CA PRO A 7 -20.65 -13.56 -11.38
C PRO A 7 -20.32 -12.12 -11.79
N LYS A 8 -21.31 -11.23 -11.70
CA LYS A 8 -21.09 -9.80 -11.97
C LYS A 8 -20.04 -9.29 -11.00
N PHE A 9 -19.06 -8.55 -11.52
CA PHE A 9 -18.05 -7.91 -10.69
C PHE A 9 -18.73 -6.86 -9.80
N GLU A 10 -18.56 -7.01 -8.49
CA GLU A 10 -19.08 -6.08 -7.50
C GLU A 10 -17.92 -5.29 -6.88
N LEU A 11 -18.12 -3.98 -6.72
CA LEU A 11 -17.14 -3.14 -6.07
C LEU A 11 -17.03 -3.51 -4.57
N PRO A 12 -15.81 -3.54 -4.02
CA PRO A 12 -15.61 -3.85 -2.61
C PRO A 12 -16.27 -2.81 -1.71
N LYS A 13 -16.74 -3.26 -0.54
CA LYS A 13 -17.26 -2.37 0.50
C LYS A 13 -16.12 -1.89 1.40
N PHE A 14 -16.22 -0.64 1.85
CA PHE A 14 -15.23 -0.03 2.74
C PHE A 14 -15.89 0.58 3.96
N ASN A 15 -15.52 0.07 5.14
CA ASN A 15 -16.12 0.45 6.41
C ASN A 15 -15.32 1.49 7.21
N GLY A 16 -14.19 1.98 6.68
CA GLY A 16 -13.31 2.93 7.37
C GLY A 16 -12.11 2.32 8.09
N LYS A 17 -11.80 1.03 7.89
CA LYS A 17 -10.56 0.43 8.42
C LYS A 17 -9.33 0.92 7.67
N LEU A 18 -8.35 1.45 8.38
CA LEU A 18 -7.12 1.99 7.76
C LEU A 18 -6.37 0.92 6.96
N GLU A 19 -6.30 -0.31 7.47
CA GLU A 19 -5.55 -1.40 6.83
C GLU A 19 -6.13 -1.86 5.49
N SER A 20 -7.43 -1.66 5.25
CA SER A 20 -8.10 -2.08 4.01
C SER A 20 -8.30 -0.94 3.00
N PHE A 21 -7.96 0.30 3.35
CA PHE A 21 -8.19 1.44 2.47
C PHE A 21 -7.40 1.36 1.17
N SER A 22 -6.14 0.92 1.20
CA SER A 22 -5.31 0.81 -0.01
C SER A 22 -5.93 -0.17 -1.01
N GLU A 23 -6.32 -1.36 -0.55
CA GLU A 23 -6.93 -2.38 -1.40
C GLU A 23 -8.28 -1.91 -1.97
N PHE A 24 -9.12 -1.30 -1.13
CA PHE A 24 -10.36 -0.69 -1.58
C PHE A 24 -10.12 0.37 -2.66
N TRP A 25 -9.17 1.28 -2.42
CA TRP A 25 -8.89 2.38 -3.32
C TRP A 25 -8.31 1.91 -4.66
N ASP A 26 -7.42 0.92 -4.66
CA ASP A 26 -6.85 0.36 -5.89
C ASP A 26 -7.94 -0.21 -6.80
N VAL A 27 -8.88 -0.97 -6.21
CA VAL A 27 -10.00 -1.55 -6.96
C VAL A 27 -10.99 -0.47 -7.42
N PHE A 28 -11.41 0.43 -6.52
CA PHE A 28 -12.37 1.49 -6.84
C PHE A 28 -11.81 2.46 -7.89
N SER A 29 -10.53 2.83 -7.76
CA SER A 29 -9.92 3.79 -8.66
C SER A 29 -9.80 3.24 -10.08
N THR A 30 -9.38 1.98 -10.21
CA THR A 30 -9.28 1.26 -11.48
C THR A 30 -10.65 1.11 -12.15
N ALA A 31 -11.68 0.73 -11.39
CA ALA A 31 -12.99 0.44 -11.95
C ALA A 31 -13.85 1.69 -12.22
N VAL A 32 -13.69 2.75 -11.41
CA VAL A 32 -14.61 3.90 -11.40
C VAL A 32 -13.88 5.24 -11.50
N HIS A 33 -12.94 5.54 -10.61
CA HIS A 33 -12.33 6.88 -10.52
C HIS A 33 -11.64 7.30 -11.83
N ASN A 34 -10.79 6.41 -12.36
CA ASN A 34 -9.97 6.63 -13.55
C ASN A 34 -10.79 6.49 -14.84
N ASN A 35 -12.07 6.12 -14.75
CA ASN A 35 -12.92 6.00 -15.92
C ASN A 35 -13.50 7.37 -16.30
N ASN A 36 -12.91 8.01 -17.31
CA ASN A 36 -13.31 9.32 -17.81
C ASN A 36 -14.64 9.30 -18.58
N THR A 37 -15.22 8.13 -18.89
CA THR A 37 -16.52 8.05 -19.55
C THR A 37 -17.70 8.11 -18.57
N VAL A 38 -17.43 8.04 -17.26
CA VAL A 38 -18.46 8.08 -16.22
C VAL A 38 -18.50 9.49 -15.61
N PRO A 39 -19.65 10.17 -15.59
CA PRO A 39 -19.81 11.45 -14.90
C PRO A 39 -19.49 11.36 -13.40
N ASP A 40 -18.91 12.42 -12.85
CA ASP A 40 -18.48 12.47 -11.44
C ASP A 40 -19.65 12.30 -10.46
N THR A 41 -20.85 12.76 -10.80
CA THR A 41 -22.08 12.52 -10.02
C THR A 41 -22.42 11.03 -9.94
N LEU A 42 -22.25 10.26 -11.02
CA LEU A 42 -22.43 8.82 -11.01
C LEU A 42 -21.30 8.11 -10.27
N LYS A 43 -20.05 8.55 -10.44
CA LYS A 43 -18.92 8.04 -9.63
C LYS A 43 -19.18 8.25 -8.15
N PHE A 44 -19.77 9.38 -7.78
CA PHE A 44 -20.09 9.69 -6.39
C PHE A 44 -21.19 8.79 -5.84
N LEU A 45 -22.23 8.52 -6.62
CA LEU A 45 -23.26 7.54 -6.25
C LEU A 45 -22.65 6.15 -6.02
N HIS A 46 -21.76 5.71 -6.92
CA HIS A 46 -21.03 4.44 -6.74
C HIS A 46 -20.17 4.45 -5.47
N LEU A 47 -19.44 5.54 -5.21
CA LEU A 47 -18.64 5.70 -4.00
C LEU A 47 -19.53 5.55 -2.75
N LYS A 48 -20.62 6.32 -2.65
CA LYS A 48 -21.55 6.26 -1.50
C LYS A 48 -22.08 4.84 -1.26
N ASN A 49 -22.39 4.10 -2.33
CA ASN A 49 -22.85 2.71 -2.23
C ASN A 49 -21.76 1.73 -1.76
N CYS A 50 -20.48 2.06 -1.94
CA CYS A 50 -19.37 1.22 -1.48
C CYS A 50 -18.97 1.53 -0.03
N LEU A 51 -19.22 2.74 0.45
CA LEU A 51 -18.87 3.13 1.82
C LEU A 51 -19.89 2.62 2.83
N GLN A 52 -19.38 2.28 4.02
CA GLN A 52 -20.15 1.82 5.18
C GLN A 52 -19.52 2.41 6.45
N GLY A 53 -20.27 2.38 7.55
CA GLY A 53 -19.75 2.74 8.88
C GLY A 53 -19.09 4.12 8.90
N ASP A 54 -17.88 4.20 9.44
CA ASP A 54 -17.14 5.46 9.63
C ASP A 54 -16.83 6.15 8.30
N ALA A 55 -16.54 5.39 7.24
CA ALA A 55 -16.24 5.97 5.94
C ALA A 55 -17.47 6.62 5.29
N GLU A 56 -18.65 6.03 5.48
CA GLU A 56 -19.91 6.62 5.01
C GLU A 56 -20.24 7.89 5.81
N LEU A 57 -20.09 7.83 7.14
CA LEU A 57 -20.30 8.96 8.04
C LEU A 57 -19.44 10.17 7.65
N LEU A 58 -18.18 9.93 7.26
CA LEU A 58 -17.23 10.97 6.86
C LEU A 58 -17.76 11.88 5.72
N ILE A 59 -18.50 11.31 4.78
CA ILE A 59 -18.96 12.03 3.58
C ILE A 59 -20.49 12.25 3.55
N ARG A 60 -21.20 11.84 4.62
CA ARG A 60 -22.67 11.83 4.67
C ARG A 60 -23.28 13.22 4.44
N GLY A 61 -22.61 14.28 4.91
CA GLY A 61 -23.06 15.66 4.78
C GLY A 61 -22.89 16.28 3.37
N LEU A 62 -22.22 15.58 2.45
CA LEU A 62 -22.01 16.09 1.09
C LEU A 62 -23.26 15.87 0.23
N GLY A 63 -23.70 16.94 -0.45
CA GLY A 63 -24.79 16.90 -1.43
C GLY A 63 -24.39 16.15 -2.71
N MET A 64 -25.34 15.82 -3.58
CA MET A 64 -25.06 15.13 -4.85
C MET A 64 -24.72 16.16 -5.95
N THR A 65 -23.52 16.75 -5.88
CA THR A 65 -23.01 17.72 -6.87
C THR A 65 -21.69 17.23 -7.47
N GLU A 66 -21.25 17.83 -8.58
CA GLU A 66 -19.95 17.49 -9.21
C GLU A 66 -18.78 17.75 -8.26
N ASP A 67 -18.77 18.90 -7.57
CA ASP A 67 -17.73 19.23 -6.58
C ASP A 67 -17.71 18.26 -5.40
N SER A 68 -18.88 17.71 -5.04
CA SER A 68 -19.00 16.82 -3.88
C SER A 68 -18.26 15.51 -4.08
N TYR A 69 -18.09 15.04 -5.31
CA TYR A 69 -17.28 13.86 -5.59
C TYR A 69 -15.82 14.10 -5.20
N ASN A 70 -15.23 15.17 -5.73
CA ASN A 70 -13.83 15.51 -5.47
C ASN A 70 -13.59 15.80 -3.98
N ASN A 71 -14.53 16.48 -3.33
CA ASN A 71 -14.48 16.69 -1.88
C ASN A 71 -14.53 15.38 -1.09
N ALA A 72 -15.39 14.43 -1.48
CA ALA A 72 -15.47 13.12 -0.84
C ALA A 72 -14.15 12.33 -0.97
N ILE A 73 -13.55 12.32 -2.16
CA ILE A 73 -12.25 11.68 -2.39
C ILE A 73 -11.18 12.33 -1.52
N ASN A 74 -11.09 13.66 -1.52
CA ASN A 74 -10.11 14.37 -0.69
C ASN A 74 -10.25 14.04 0.80
N LEU A 75 -11.47 14.01 1.33
CA LEU A 75 -11.72 13.64 2.73
C LEU A 75 -11.30 12.19 3.03
N LEU A 76 -11.64 11.25 2.15
CA LEU A 76 -11.25 9.85 2.29
C LEU A 76 -9.73 9.69 2.28
N HIS A 77 -9.03 10.36 1.35
CA HIS A 77 -7.58 10.33 1.32
C HIS A 77 -6.97 10.96 2.57
N GLN A 78 -7.42 12.15 2.98
CA GLN A 78 -6.91 12.79 4.20
C GLN A 78 -7.11 11.93 5.45
N ARG A 79 -8.24 11.21 5.54
CA ARG A 79 -8.54 10.37 6.70
C ARG A 79 -7.76 9.05 6.65
N TYR A 80 -7.84 8.35 5.52
CA TYR A 80 -7.46 6.94 5.39
C TYR A 80 -6.20 6.69 4.56
N HIS A 81 -5.86 7.59 3.63
CA HIS A 81 -4.58 7.57 2.94
C HIS A 81 -3.50 8.20 3.82
N ARG A 82 -2.88 7.38 4.68
CA ARG A 82 -1.80 7.79 5.58
C ARG A 82 -0.45 7.21 5.16
N PRO A 83 0.09 7.58 3.98
CA PRO A 83 1.33 7.00 3.47
C PRO A 83 2.49 7.20 4.44
N ASN A 84 2.55 8.34 5.15
CA ASN A 84 3.57 8.59 6.18
C ASN A 84 3.43 7.68 7.41
N PHE A 85 2.22 7.34 7.83
CA PHE A 85 1.99 6.41 8.94
C PHE A 85 2.39 4.99 8.53
N THR A 86 1.94 4.56 7.35
CA THR A 86 2.30 3.25 6.77
C THR A 86 3.81 3.15 6.57
N ARG A 87 4.45 4.21 6.08
CA ARG A 87 5.92 4.32 5.96
C ARG A 87 6.59 4.15 7.31
N ASN A 88 6.20 4.93 8.31
CA ASN A 88 6.79 4.84 9.65
C ASN A 88 6.59 3.46 10.27
N ALA A 89 5.43 2.83 10.06
CA ALA A 89 5.16 1.47 10.50
C ALA A 89 6.05 0.44 9.78
N LEU A 90 6.26 0.57 8.47
CA LEU A 90 7.15 -0.29 7.68
C LEU A 90 8.62 -0.11 8.06
N VAL A 91 9.05 1.14 8.28
CA VAL A 91 10.40 1.47 8.79
C VAL A 91 10.60 0.88 10.18
N ASN A 92 9.62 0.98 11.06
CA ASN A 92 9.68 0.37 12.39
C ASN A 92 9.72 -1.16 12.31
N LYS A 93 8.87 -1.79 11.48
CA LYS A 93 8.94 -3.24 11.21
C LYS A 93 10.32 -3.66 10.72
N LEU A 94 10.92 -2.90 9.81
CA LEU A 94 12.29 -3.16 9.35
C LEU A 94 13.28 -3.06 10.51
N LYS A 95 13.20 -2.00 11.33
CA LYS A 95 14.04 -1.83 12.53
C LYS A 95 13.88 -2.97 13.53
N ASP A 96 12.69 -3.54 13.65
CA ASP A 96 12.40 -4.63 14.59
C ASP A 96 12.80 -6.03 14.09
N ILE A 97 13.17 -6.17 12.80
CA ILE A 97 13.72 -7.44 12.30
C ILE A 97 14.99 -7.78 13.08
N ARG A 98 14.95 -8.93 13.75
CA ARG A 98 16.10 -9.49 14.47
C ARG A 98 17.18 -9.92 13.48
N PRO A 99 18.47 -9.70 13.79
CA PRO A 99 19.57 -10.23 12.99
C PRO A 99 19.43 -11.75 12.80
N PRO A 100 19.61 -12.27 11.58
CA PRO A 100 19.56 -13.70 11.34
C PRO A 100 20.76 -14.39 11.98
N SER A 101 20.62 -15.67 12.30
CA SER A 101 21.76 -16.51 12.66
C SER A 101 22.68 -16.74 11.46
N GLU A 102 23.83 -17.37 11.69
CA GLU A 102 24.76 -17.72 10.61
C GLU A 102 24.21 -18.77 9.63
N SER A 103 23.10 -19.43 9.99
CA SER A 103 22.48 -20.42 9.12
C SER A 103 21.95 -19.79 7.83
N ALA A 104 22.23 -20.44 6.69
CA ALA A 104 21.76 -19.99 5.39
C ALA A 104 20.22 -19.92 5.30
N LYS A 105 19.50 -20.74 6.08
CA LYS A 105 18.03 -20.70 6.17
C LYS A 105 17.55 -19.44 6.89
N SER A 106 18.16 -19.08 8.02
CA SER A 106 17.81 -17.85 8.75
C SER A 106 18.07 -16.60 7.92
N GLN A 107 19.22 -16.54 7.24
CA GLN A 107 19.56 -15.41 6.38
C GLN A 107 18.61 -15.26 5.18
N ARG A 108 18.22 -16.37 4.54
CA ARG A 108 17.23 -16.35 3.46
C ARG A 108 15.86 -15.85 3.93
N ASN A 109 15.38 -16.33 5.07
CA ASN A 109 14.10 -15.89 5.63
C ASN A 109 14.11 -14.38 5.95
N THR A 110 15.18 -13.89 6.58
CA THR A 110 15.34 -12.46 6.85
C THR A 110 15.41 -11.64 5.57
N PHE A 111 16.13 -12.10 4.56
CA PHE A 111 16.19 -11.43 3.27
C PHE A 111 14.81 -11.34 2.61
N SER A 112 14.01 -12.41 2.63
CA SER A 112 12.64 -12.40 2.10
C SER A 112 11.74 -11.40 2.85
N MET A 113 11.83 -11.33 4.18
CA MET A 113 11.08 -10.36 4.98
C MET A 113 11.48 -8.92 4.67
N VAL A 114 12.79 -8.64 4.59
CA VAL A 114 13.31 -7.32 4.20
C VAL A 114 12.83 -6.94 2.80
N SER A 115 12.93 -7.86 1.83
CA SER A 115 12.53 -7.63 0.45
C SER A 115 11.04 -7.30 0.34
N ALA A 116 10.18 -8.00 1.07
CA ALA A 116 8.75 -7.73 1.10
C ALA A 116 8.40 -6.35 1.68
N ILE A 117 9.16 -5.89 2.68
CA ILE A 117 9.00 -4.54 3.24
C ILE A 117 9.51 -3.48 2.26
N MET A 118 10.63 -3.72 1.57
CA MET A 118 11.17 -2.81 0.57
C MET A 118 10.21 -2.59 -0.59
N ILE A 119 9.60 -3.65 -1.12
CA ILE A 119 8.57 -3.55 -2.17
C ILE A 119 7.39 -2.66 -1.72
N GLN A 120 6.98 -2.76 -0.45
CA GLN A 120 5.89 -1.94 0.08
C GLN A 120 6.30 -0.48 0.28
N LEU A 121 7.56 -0.22 0.62
CA LEU A 121 8.09 1.14 0.78
C LEU A 121 8.28 1.83 -0.57
N ASP A 122 8.77 1.13 -1.60
CA ASP A 122 8.89 1.66 -2.97
C ASP A 122 7.55 2.04 -3.59
N LYS A 123 6.46 1.36 -3.19
CA LYS A 123 5.10 1.75 -3.60
C LYS A 123 4.64 3.09 -3.00
N LEU A 124 5.23 3.53 -1.89
CA LEU A 124 4.87 4.78 -1.22
C LEU A 124 5.73 5.95 -1.69
N GLU A 125 7.00 5.71 -2.00
CA GLU A 125 7.97 6.69 -2.49
C GLU A 125 9.17 5.93 -3.08
N ASP A 126 9.84 6.45 -4.10
CA ASP A 126 11.04 5.82 -4.64
C ASP A 126 12.17 5.86 -3.59
N ASN A 127 12.52 4.71 -3.01
CA ASN A 127 13.61 4.59 -2.03
C ASN A 127 14.85 3.93 -2.63
N SER A 128 14.90 3.74 -3.95
CA SER A 128 16.01 3.04 -4.62
C SER A 128 17.37 3.70 -4.40
N GLU A 129 17.40 5.02 -4.19
CA GLU A 129 18.62 5.80 -3.91
C GLU A 129 18.82 6.14 -2.43
N SER A 130 17.94 5.69 -1.52
CA SER A 130 18.02 6.06 -0.11
C SER A 130 19.21 5.41 0.61
N THR A 131 20.28 6.18 0.78
CA THR A 131 21.52 5.74 1.45
C THR A 131 21.27 5.28 2.90
N VAL A 132 20.37 5.96 3.61
CA VAL A 132 19.96 5.59 4.99
C VAL A 132 19.25 4.23 5.01
N MET A 133 18.41 3.96 4.01
CA MET A 133 17.69 2.70 3.90
C MET A 133 18.62 1.54 3.56
N MET A 134 19.55 1.74 2.62
CA MET A 134 20.59 0.76 2.30
C MET A 134 21.45 0.43 3.53
N GLN A 135 21.77 1.44 4.35
CA GLN A 135 22.54 1.23 5.57
C GLN A 135 21.76 0.41 6.61
N LEU A 136 20.49 0.77 6.86
CA LEU A 136 19.59 0.01 7.74
C LEU A 136 19.47 -1.46 7.33
N ILE A 137 19.35 -1.74 6.03
CA ILE A 137 19.29 -3.11 5.49
C ILE A 137 20.62 -3.83 5.70
N ARG A 138 21.74 -3.19 5.36
CA ARG A 138 23.08 -3.79 5.55
C ARG A 138 23.27 -4.21 7.00
N ASP A 139 22.87 -3.36 7.94
CA ASP A 139 23.03 -3.60 9.38
C ASP A 139 22.11 -4.72 9.92
N LYS A 140 21.17 -5.23 9.11
CA LYS A 140 20.42 -6.46 9.44
C LYS A 140 21.21 -7.74 9.22
N PHE A 141 22.31 -7.73 8.47
CA PHE A 141 23.06 -8.94 8.15
C PHE A 141 24.34 -9.05 8.98
N PRO A 142 24.76 -10.30 9.33
CA PRO A 142 26.00 -10.53 10.08
C PRO A 142 27.21 -9.89 9.40
N GLU A 143 28.20 -9.50 10.19
CA GLU A 143 29.45 -8.88 9.72
C GLU A 143 30.13 -9.72 8.63
N TYR A 144 30.20 -11.04 8.82
CA TYR A 144 30.73 -11.96 7.81
C TYR A 144 30.04 -11.78 6.44
N THR A 145 28.71 -11.69 6.41
CA THR A 145 27.93 -11.50 5.18
C THR A 145 28.19 -10.11 4.57
N ARG A 146 28.25 -9.07 5.41
CA ARG A 146 28.58 -7.70 4.98
C ARG A 146 29.98 -7.62 4.35
N MET A 147 30.98 -8.20 5.02
CA MET A 147 32.37 -8.22 4.52
C MET A 147 32.49 -8.99 3.21
N LYS A 148 31.76 -10.10 3.04
CA LYS A 148 31.78 -10.89 1.80
C LYS A 148 31.13 -10.15 0.62
N LEU A 149 30.09 -9.35 0.88
CA LEU A 149 29.48 -8.45 -0.10
C LEU A 149 30.40 -7.29 -0.48
N ALA A 150 31.05 -6.64 0.50
CA ALA A 150 32.01 -5.55 0.24
C ALA A 150 33.20 -6.04 -0.62
N LYS A 151 33.72 -7.23 -0.33
CA LYS A 151 34.77 -7.88 -1.14
C LYS A 151 34.34 -8.21 -2.57
N ARG A 152 33.04 -8.32 -2.85
CA ARG A 152 32.49 -8.54 -4.20
C ARG A 152 32.26 -7.23 -4.96
N GLN A 153 31.86 -6.16 -4.27
CA GLN A 153 31.63 -4.84 -4.88
C GLN A 153 32.94 -4.14 -5.30
N HIS A 154 34.05 -4.36 -4.59
CA HIS A 154 35.37 -3.83 -4.95
C HIS A 154 36.17 -4.72 -5.91
N LYS A 155 35.55 -5.77 -6.48
CA LYS A 155 36.15 -6.68 -7.46
C LYS A 155 35.64 -6.46 -8.90
N LEU A 156 34.93 -5.36 -9.14
CA LEU A 156 34.54 -4.87 -10.48
C LEU A 156 35.37 -3.65 -10.84
#